data_AF-A0A8T5RXX9-F1
#
_entry.id   AF-A0A8T5RXX9-F1
#
_cell.length_a   1.000
_cell.length_b   1.000
_cell.length_c   1.000
_cell.angle_alpha   90.00
_cell.angle_beta   90.00
_cell.angle_gamma   90.00
#
_symmetry.space_group_name_H-M   'P 1'
#
loop_
_entity.id
_entity.type
_entity.pdbx_description
1 polymer ?
#
loop_
_entity_poly.entity_id
_entity_poly.type
_entity_poly.pdbx_seq_one_letter_code
_entity_poly.pdbx_strand_id
1 'polypeptide(L)'
;MSNLTELFQEWNELNMKAGASMGQFDFSKIKEIRKEQSKVENAIYEVLKKHASDEILKILPEECGELEMGYDTNGSIFYFVMLDPEFEDDEEIKLLAVTIDVNNNIAVIKDFEIKDEV
;
A
#
# COMPACT_ATOMS: atom_id res chain seq x y z
N MET A 1 15.77 -3.07 12.96
CA MET A 1 14.99 -3.04 11.70
C MET A 1 13.72 -3.80 11.99
N SER A 2 12.56 -3.17 11.88
CA SER A 2 11.29 -3.89 12.01
C SER A 2 11.18 -4.87 10.85
N ASN A 3 10.79 -6.11 11.15
CA ASN A 3 10.56 -7.12 10.13
C ASN A 3 9.22 -6.86 9.43
N LEU A 4 9.06 -7.16 8.13
CA LEU A 4 7.78 -6.97 7.41
C LEU A 4 6.62 -7.65 8.13
N THR A 5 6.86 -8.82 8.73
CA THR A 5 5.86 -9.50 9.55
C THR A 5 5.31 -8.62 10.67
N GLU A 6 6.17 -7.87 11.36
CA GLU A 6 5.77 -6.96 12.44
C GLU A 6 4.99 -5.76 11.88
N LEU A 7 5.44 -5.19 10.76
CA LEU A 7 4.75 -4.08 10.09
C LEU A 7 3.35 -4.48 9.62
N PHE A 8 3.17 -5.70 9.11
CA PHE A 8 1.87 -6.21 8.66
C PHE A 8 0.94 -6.47 9.84
N GLN A 9 1.47 -7.00 10.95
CA GLN A 9 0.72 -7.15 12.19
C GLN A 9 0.27 -5.79 12.73
N GLU A 10 1.17 -4.81 12.77
CA GLU A 10 0.88 -3.45 13.21
C GLU A 10 -0.21 -2.81 12.34
N TRP A 11 -0.11 -2.93 11.01
CA TRP A 11 -1.12 -2.46 10.09
C TRP A 11 -2.50 -3.08 10.35
N ASN A 12 -2.55 -4.39 10.56
CA ASN A 12 -3.79 -5.11 10.88
C ASN A 12 -4.41 -4.62 12.19
N GLU A 13 -3.60 -4.43 13.23
CA GLU A 13 -4.10 -3.86 14.49
C GLU A 13 -4.65 -2.46 14.32
N LEU A 14 -3.98 -1.61 13.54
CA LEU A 14 -4.42 -0.25 13.25
C LEU A 14 -5.75 -0.27 12.47
N ASN A 15 -5.91 -1.15 11.49
CA ASN A 15 -7.17 -1.32 10.76
C ASN A 15 -8.33 -1.75 11.66
N MET A 16 -8.10 -2.72 12.56
CA MET A 16 -9.12 -3.12 13.54
C MET A 16 -9.51 -1.95 14.46
N LYS A 17 -8.53 -1.18 14.95
CA LYS A 17 -8.75 0.01 15.79
C LYS A 17 -9.51 1.10 15.01
N ALA A 18 -9.20 1.28 13.74
CA ALA A 18 -9.88 2.24 12.87
C ALA A 18 -11.36 1.85 12.69
N GLY A 19 -11.63 0.58 12.36
CA GLY A 19 -12.99 0.07 12.22
C GLY A 19 -13.83 0.21 13.50
N ALA A 20 -13.25 -0.13 14.65
CA ALA A 20 -13.91 0.05 15.94
C ALA A 20 -14.22 1.53 16.26
N SER A 21 -13.28 2.43 15.94
CA SER A 21 -13.45 3.87 16.18
C SER A 21 -14.48 4.48 15.22
N MET A 22 -14.53 4.01 13.97
CA MET A 22 -15.55 4.39 12.98
C MET A 22 -16.96 3.98 13.44
N GLY A 23 -17.12 2.76 13.97
CA GLY A 23 -18.39 2.30 14.55
C GLY A 23 -18.85 3.11 15.76
N GLN A 24 -17.93 3.78 16.45
CA GLN A 24 -18.20 4.69 17.57
C GLN A 24 -18.26 6.17 17.17
N PHE A 25 -18.09 6.49 15.88
CA PHE A 25 -17.99 7.87 15.36
C PHE A 25 -16.89 8.72 16.02
N ASP A 26 -15.81 8.10 16.50
CA ASP A 26 -14.67 8.79 17.13
C ASP A 26 -13.65 9.25 16.06
N PHE A 27 -13.97 10.35 15.38
CA PHE A 27 -13.16 10.88 14.28
C PHE A 27 -11.79 11.41 14.72
N SER A 28 -11.66 11.85 15.98
CA SER A 28 -10.38 12.29 16.53
C SER A 28 -9.40 11.12 16.57
N LYS A 29 -9.86 9.97 17.07
CA LYS A 29 -9.06 8.75 17.14
C LYS A 29 -8.77 8.16 15.77
N ILE A 30 -9.71 8.24 14.83
CA ILE A 30 -9.46 7.84 13.42
C ILE A 30 -8.31 8.66 12.84
N LYS A 31 -8.28 9.97 13.08
CA LYS A 31 -7.21 10.84 12.59
C LYS A 31 -5.84 10.47 13.19
N GLU A 32 -5.80 10.08 14.46
CA GLU A 32 -4.57 9.59 15.10
C GLU A 32 -4.12 8.26 14.50
N ILE A 33 -5.04 7.30 14.34
CA ILE A 33 -4.75 5.99 13.75
C ILE A 33 -4.21 6.16 12.32
N ARG A 34 -4.80 7.05 11.52
CA ARG A 34 -4.33 7.33 10.15
C ARG A 34 -2.89 7.84 10.10
N LYS A 35 -2.46 8.63 11.08
CA LYS A 35 -1.05 9.06 11.16
C LYS A 35 -0.10 7.91 11.44
N GLU A 36 -0.49 6.96 12.28
CA GLU A 36 0.32 5.77 12.54
C GLU A 36 0.33 4.83 11.34
N GLN A 37 -0.81 4.66 10.67
CA GLN A 37 -0.91 3.94 9.40
C GLN A 37 0.07 4.49 8.37
N SER A 38 0.13 5.81 8.15
CA SER A 38 1.10 6.41 7.23
C SER A 38 2.56 6.15 7.61
N LYS A 39 2.89 5.93 8.89
CA LYS A 39 4.26 5.54 9.26
C LYS A 39 4.56 4.10 8.85
N VAL A 40 3.59 3.19 9.02
CA VAL A 40 3.71 1.80 8.61
C VAL A 40 3.80 1.69 7.09
N GLU A 41 2.97 2.43 6.36
CA GLU A 41 3.00 2.55 4.89
C GLU A 41 4.41 2.94 4.40
N ASN A 42 4.93 4.05 4.92
CA ASN A 42 6.29 4.51 4.60
C ASN A 42 7.36 3.47 4.94
N ALA A 43 7.24 2.79 6.09
CA ALA A 43 8.19 1.76 6.49
C ALA A 43 8.18 0.56 5.53
N ILE A 44 7.00 0.09 5.11
CA ILE A 44 6.86 -1.00 4.14
C ILE A 44 7.38 -0.56 2.76
N TYR A 45 7.07 0.67 2.35
CA TYR A 45 7.56 1.23 1.09
C TYR A 45 9.09 1.29 1.03
N GLU A 46 9.74 1.70 2.13
CA GLU A 46 11.20 1.68 2.24
C GLU A 46 11.79 0.27 2.18
N VAL A 47 11.09 -0.74 2.69
CA VAL A 47 11.51 -2.14 2.54
C VAL A 47 11.33 -2.60 1.09
N LEU A 48 10.23 -2.21 0.44
CA LEU A 48 9.97 -2.49 -0.97
C LEU A 48 11.09 -1.92 -1.85
N LYS A 49 11.43 -0.64 -1.71
CA LYS A 49 12.53 -0.01 -2.49
C LYS A 49 13.88 -0.70 -2.28
N LYS A 50 14.15 -1.26 -1.11
CA LYS A 50 15.42 -1.98 -0.84
C LYS A 50 15.51 -3.34 -1.54
N HIS A 51 14.38 -3.97 -1.84
CA HIS A 51 14.33 -5.30 -2.43
C HIS A 51 13.85 -5.32 -3.88
N ALA A 52 13.27 -4.20 -4.35
CA ALA A 52 12.82 -4.04 -5.73
C ALA A 52 13.97 -4.10 -6.72
N SER A 53 13.68 -4.59 -7.94
CA SER A 53 14.61 -4.53 -9.04
C SER A 53 14.82 -3.09 -9.52
N ASP A 54 15.94 -2.84 -10.21
CA ASP A 54 16.23 -1.54 -10.82
C ASP A 54 15.13 -1.07 -11.79
N GLU A 55 14.41 -2.00 -12.42
CA GLU A 55 13.28 -1.68 -13.31
C GLU A 55 12.08 -1.15 -12.53
N ILE A 56 11.74 -1.79 -11.42
CA ILE A 56 10.63 -1.35 -10.55
C ILE A 56 10.98 -0.01 -9.88
N LEU A 57 12.23 0.16 -9.44
CA LEU A 57 12.68 1.41 -8.83
C LEU A 57 12.57 2.64 -9.74
N LYS A 58 12.62 2.45 -11.07
CA LYS A 58 12.49 3.55 -12.03
C LYS A 58 11.06 4.06 -12.18
N ILE A 59 10.08 3.19 -11.96
CA ILE A 59 8.66 3.55 -12.08
C ILE A 59 8.07 4.02 -10.75
N LEU A 60 8.67 3.63 -9.63
CA LEU A 60 8.21 4.02 -8.31
C LEU A 60 8.49 5.51 -8.03
N PRO A 61 7.52 6.25 -7.46
CA PRO A 61 7.74 7.62 -7.04
C PRO A 61 8.71 7.71 -5.86
N GLU A 62 9.21 8.91 -5.58
CA GLU A 62 10.16 9.11 -4.49
C GLU A 62 9.50 8.82 -3.13
N GLU A 63 8.27 9.32 -2.95
CA GLU A 63 7.50 9.24 -1.71
C GLU A 63 6.28 8.31 -1.83
N CYS A 64 6.00 7.56 -0.76
CA CYS A 64 4.84 6.67 -0.68
C CYS A 64 3.50 7.42 -0.77
N GLY A 65 3.46 8.69 -0.36
CA GLY A 65 2.24 9.50 -0.32
C GLY A 65 1.65 9.83 -1.70
N GLU A 66 2.39 9.55 -2.77
CA GLU A 66 1.95 9.69 -4.16
C GLU A 66 1.21 8.43 -4.68
N LEU A 67 1.19 7.35 -3.88
CA LEU A 67 0.61 6.07 -4.25
C LEU A 67 -0.69 5.81 -3.49
N GLU A 68 -1.67 5.23 -4.16
CA GLU A 68 -2.80 4.63 -3.46
C GLU A 68 -2.40 3.28 -2.89
N MET A 69 -2.82 2.99 -1.67
CA MET A 69 -2.45 1.76 -0.98
C MET A 69 -3.63 0.83 -0.76
N GLY A 70 -3.45 -0.42 -1.19
CA GLY A 70 -4.33 -1.54 -0.88
C GLY A 70 -3.65 -2.55 0.03
N TYR A 71 -4.46 -3.33 0.74
CA TYR A 71 -3.96 -4.42 1.57
C TYR A 71 -4.90 -5.62 1.52
N ASP A 72 -4.37 -6.76 1.08
CA ASP A 72 -5.05 -8.05 1.19
C ASP A 72 -4.71 -8.70 2.54
N THR A 73 -5.72 -8.76 3.40
CA THR A 73 -5.65 -9.39 4.72
C THR A 73 -5.43 -10.90 4.67
N ASN A 74 -5.92 -11.59 3.63
CA ASN A 74 -5.82 -13.04 3.51
C ASN A 74 -4.48 -13.46 2.92
N GLY A 75 -4.02 -12.74 1.89
CA GLY A 75 -2.72 -12.95 1.26
C GLY A 75 -1.56 -12.37 2.06
N SER A 76 -1.82 -11.43 2.98
CA SER A 76 -0.78 -10.56 3.55
C SER A 76 0.07 -9.97 2.43
N ILE A 77 -0.59 -9.18 1.58
CA ILE A 77 0.03 -8.49 0.44
C ILE A 77 -0.35 -7.01 0.51
N PHE A 78 0.64 -6.13 0.43
CA PHE A 78 0.41 -4.71 0.18
C PHE A 78 0.46 -4.42 -1.31
N TYR A 79 -0.41 -3.52 -1.75
CA TYR A 79 -0.51 -3.02 -3.11
C TYR A 79 -0.19 -1.54 -3.08
N PHE A 80 0.77 -1.13 -3.90
CA PHE A 80 1.09 0.26 -4.17
C PHE A 80 0.65 0.56 -5.60
N VAL A 81 -0.48 1.24 -5.72
CA VAL A 81 -1.19 1.47 -6.97
C VAL A 81 -0.85 2.85 -7.50
N MET A 82 -0.59 2.91 -8.80
CA MET A 82 -0.28 4.14 -9.53
C MET A 82 -0.78 4.08 -10.96
N LEU A 83 -0.82 5.23 -11.62
CA LEU A 83 -0.95 5.31 -13.07
C LEU A 83 0.20 4.56 -13.72
N ASP A 84 -0.10 3.79 -14.77
CA ASP A 84 0.92 3.11 -15.54
C ASP A 84 1.73 4.16 -16.35
N PRO A 85 3.03 4.36 -16.05
CA PRO A 85 3.83 5.36 -16.76
C PRO A 85 3.99 5.05 -18.25
N GLU A 86 3.76 3.80 -18.68
CA GLU A 86 3.78 3.44 -20.10
C GLU A 86 2.62 4.05 -20.88
N PHE A 87 1.55 4.48 -20.20
CA PHE A 87 0.30 4.97 -20.78
C PHE A 87 -0.12 6.34 -20.22
N GLU A 88 0.82 7.12 -19.67
CA GLU A 88 0.54 8.44 -19.08
C GLU A 88 -0.05 9.44 -20.09
N ASP A 89 0.32 9.30 -21.38
CA ASP A 89 -0.17 10.14 -22.49
C ASP A 89 -1.42 9.57 -23.19
N ASP A 90 -1.94 8.42 -22.76
CA ASP A 90 -3.11 7.79 -23.38
C ASP A 90 -4.44 8.42 -22.92
N GLU A 91 -5.47 8.35 -23.78
CA GLU A 91 -6.82 8.82 -23.41
C GLU A 91 -7.48 7.94 -22.33
N GLU A 92 -7.07 6.66 -22.24
CA GLU A 92 -7.58 5.71 -21.25
C GLU A 92 -6.63 5.61 -20.05
N ILE A 93 -7.17 5.85 -18.86
CA ILE A 93 -6.44 5.68 -17.61
C ILE A 93 -6.15 4.20 -17.40
N LYS A 94 -4.87 3.85 -17.31
CA LYS A 94 -4.41 2.52 -16.90
C LYS A 94 -3.69 2.60 -15.58
N LEU A 95 -3.96 1.61 -14.72
CA LEU A 95 -3.32 1.47 -13.43
C LEU A 95 -2.37 0.28 -13.45
N LEU A 96 -1.31 0.38 -12.67
CA LEU A 96 -0.50 -0.75 -12.25
C LEU A 96 -0.46 -0.81 -10.73
N ALA A 97 -0.20 -2.00 -10.20
CA ALA A 97 0.08 -2.18 -8.78
C ALA A 97 1.43 -2.88 -8.60
N VAL A 98 2.32 -2.26 -7.81
CA VAL A 98 3.51 -2.93 -7.29
C VAL A 98 3.16 -3.56 -5.95
N THR A 99 3.43 -4.84 -5.78
CA THR A 99 3.08 -5.57 -4.56
C THR A 99 4.29 -5.99 -3.76
N ILE A 100 4.10 -6.17 -2.45
CA ILE A 100 5.07 -6.82 -1.56
C ILE A 100 4.36 -7.71 -0.55
N ASP A 101 4.86 -8.93 -0.36
CA ASP A 101 4.39 -9.85 0.68
C ASP A 101 5.32 -9.87 1.91
N VAL A 102 4.90 -10.60 2.95
CA VAL A 102 5.68 -10.76 4.20
C VAL A 102 7.07 -11.39 4.02
N ASN A 103 7.32 -12.04 2.87
CA ASN A 103 8.58 -12.69 2.54
C ASN A 103 9.49 -11.81 1.65
N ASN A 104 9.11 -10.55 1.39
CA ASN A 104 9.75 -9.63 0.44
C ASN A 104 9.61 -10.06 -1.03
N ASN A 105 8.64 -10.92 -1.37
CA ASN A 105 8.35 -11.17 -2.78
C ASN A 105 7.66 -9.94 -3.37
N ILE A 106 8.26 -9.39 -4.42
CA ILE A 106 7.76 -8.20 -5.11
C ILE A 106 7.25 -8.60 -6.49
N ALA A 107 6.08 -8.11 -6.87
CA ALA A 107 5.51 -8.30 -8.20
C ALA A 107 4.92 -7.00 -8.76
N VAL A 108 4.74 -6.96 -10.07
CA VAL A 108 4.02 -5.87 -10.76
C VAL A 108 2.80 -6.48 -11.42
N ILE A 109 1.63 -5.90 -11.15
CA ILE A 109 0.36 -6.25 -11.76
C ILE A 109 0.00 -5.10 -12.71
N LYS A 110 0.12 -5.35 -14.02
CA LYS A 110 -0.34 -4.42 -15.06
C LYS A 110 -1.86 -4.52 -15.22
N ASP A 111 -2.46 -3.48 -15.79
CA ASP A 111 -3.92 -3.37 -16.01
C ASP A 111 -4.71 -3.64 -14.72
N PHE A 112 -4.25 -3.04 -13.61
CA PHE A 112 -4.84 -3.24 -12.29
C PHE A 112 -6.25 -2.61 -12.22
N GLU A 113 -7.25 -3.42 -11.93
CA GLU A 113 -8.63 -2.95 -11.77
C GLU A 113 -8.98 -2.82 -10.28
N ILE A 114 -9.36 -1.61 -9.86
CA ILE A 114 -10.02 -1.41 -8.57
C ILE A 114 -11.48 -1.82 -8.75
N LYS A 115 -11.85 -2.99 -8.22
CA LYS A 115 -13.24 -3.45 -8.22
C LYS A 115 -13.91 -2.99 -6.94
N ASP A 116 -14.97 -2.20 -7.08
CA ASP A 116 -15.94 -2.04 -6.01
C ASP A 116 -16.66 -3.38 -5.83
N GLU A 117 -16.39 -4.09 -4.74
CA GLU A 117 -17.32 -5.12 -4.28
C GLU A 117 -18.56 -4.39 -3.71
N VAL A 118 -19.61 -4.33 -4.52
CA VAL A 118 -20.94 -3.80 -4.18
C VAL A 118 -21.66 -4.71 -3.20
#